data_AF-A0A9P5NXQ7-F1
#
_entry.id   AF-A0A9P5NXQ7-F1
#
_cell.length_a   1.000
_cell.length_b   1.000
_cell.length_c   1.000
_cell.angle_alpha   90.00
_cell.angle_beta   90.00
_cell.angle_gamma   90.00
#
_symmetry.space_group_name_H-M   'P 1'
#
loop_
_entity.id
_entity.type
_entity.pdbx_description
1 polymer ?
#
loop_
_entity_poly.entity_id
_entity_poly.type
_entity_poly.pdbx_seq_one_letter_code
_entity_poly.pdbx_strand_id
1 'polypeptide(L)'
;MHDLAERYAPKDPYLVIHWRMETVDPEILEECAHALVDVLTSILHDHTLAENVTTVWFASDYPYPIARRTATNRRLAVAAKSGTFRDFEIRHEEAVDVLRSAFDQQGELDGWKLTDFAESIEDVRNVDHDLLADPGVLGILDKLVSIEANLFVGGSSRCARKSSFTKQVIDGRQSEWNKSRQSRLRNVVDIFG
;
A
#
# COMPACT_ATOMS: atom_id res chain seq x y z
N MET A 1 15.90 1.69 -11.64
CA MET A 1 14.94 1.40 -10.54
C MET A 1 14.23 2.65 -10.05
N HIS A 2 14.92 3.75 -9.72
CA HIS A 2 14.25 5.01 -9.34
C HIS A 2 13.32 5.54 -10.45
N ASP A 3 13.80 5.66 -11.69
CA ASP A 3 12.96 6.12 -12.83
C ASP A 3 11.74 5.22 -13.07
N LEU A 4 11.86 3.94 -12.73
CA LEU A 4 10.78 2.96 -12.87
C LEU A 4 9.74 3.14 -11.75
N ALA A 5 10.20 3.33 -10.52
CA ALA A 5 9.32 3.65 -9.39
C ALA A 5 8.61 4.99 -9.60
N GLU A 6 9.32 6.02 -10.06
CA GLU A 6 8.74 7.32 -10.40
C GLU A 6 7.71 7.20 -11.53
N ARG A 7 7.97 6.36 -12.54
CA ARG A 7 7.03 6.09 -13.64
C ARG A 7 5.69 5.55 -13.12
N TYR A 8 5.73 4.58 -12.22
CA TYR A 8 4.54 3.87 -11.73
C TYR A 8 3.88 4.49 -10.49
N ALA A 9 4.59 5.33 -9.74
CA ALA A 9 4.03 6.07 -8.63
C ALA A 9 2.93 7.05 -9.10
N PRO A 10 1.94 7.34 -8.23
CA PRO A 10 1.03 8.47 -8.43
C PRO A 10 1.80 9.78 -8.66
N LYS A 11 1.29 10.63 -9.55
CA LYS A 11 1.93 11.91 -9.92
C LYS A 11 1.58 13.04 -8.96
N ASP A 12 0.37 13.01 -8.43
CA ASP A 12 -0.10 13.90 -7.38
C ASP A 12 0.29 13.35 -6.00
N PRO A 13 0.22 14.17 -4.92
CA PRO A 13 0.45 13.69 -3.58
C PRO A 13 -0.38 12.46 -3.23
N TYR A 14 0.25 11.50 -2.57
CA TYR A 14 -0.38 10.22 -2.26
C TYR A 14 0.02 9.69 -0.89
N LEU A 15 -0.83 8.81 -0.38
CA LEU A 15 -0.60 8.04 0.84
C LEU A 15 -0.24 6.61 0.46
N VAL A 16 0.74 6.03 1.14
CA VAL A 16 1.06 4.60 1.03
C VAL A 16 0.67 3.88 2.31
N ILE A 17 -0.01 2.75 2.16
CA ILE A 17 -0.20 1.73 3.19
C ILE A 17 0.84 0.65 2.95
N HIS A 18 1.61 0.30 3.98
CA HIS A 18 2.41 -0.93 3.95
C HIS A 18 1.88 -1.93 4.98
N TRP A 19 1.21 -2.98 4.48
CA TRP A 19 0.62 -4.02 5.31
C TRP A 19 1.13 -5.40 4.90
N ARG A 20 2.03 -5.94 5.73
CA ARG A 20 2.56 -7.30 5.56
C ARG A 20 1.82 -8.28 6.45
N MET A 21 0.90 -9.03 5.86
CA MET A 21 -0.10 -9.86 6.54
C MET A 21 0.41 -11.27 6.86
N GLU A 22 1.45 -11.76 6.18
CA GLU A 22 1.95 -13.16 6.24
C GLU A 22 2.13 -13.77 7.63
N THR A 23 2.44 -12.98 8.65
CA THR A 23 2.68 -13.49 10.01
C THR A 23 1.75 -12.88 11.05
N VAL A 24 0.68 -12.23 10.60
CA VAL A 24 -0.36 -11.71 11.49
C VAL A 24 -1.31 -12.87 11.81
N ASP A 25 -1.76 -12.95 13.06
CA ASP A 25 -2.74 -13.96 13.45
C ASP A 25 -4.04 -13.74 12.65
N PRO A 26 -4.52 -14.74 11.88
CA PRO A 26 -5.72 -14.60 11.07
C PRO A 26 -6.96 -14.12 11.84
N GLU A 27 -7.06 -14.45 13.13
CA GLU A 27 -8.22 -14.07 13.95
C GLU A 27 -8.26 -12.57 14.31
N ILE A 28 -7.16 -11.84 14.14
CA ILE A 28 -7.12 -10.39 14.40
C ILE A 28 -7.06 -9.55 13.12
N LEU A 29 -6.99 -10.17 11.94
CA LEU A 29 -6.84 -9.45 10.68
C LEU A 29 -7.98 -8.46 10.40
N GLU A 30 -9.21 -8.82 10.77
CA GLU A 30 -10.38 -7.94 10.65
C GLU A 30 -10.26 -6.71 11.57
N GLU A 31 -9.86 -6.90 12.83
CA GLU A 31 -9.60 -5.80 13.77
C GLU A 31 -8.49 -4.88 13.25
N CYS A 32 -7.42 -5.45 12.68
CA CYS A 32 -6.34 -4.71 12.07
C CYS A 32 -6.79 -3.91 10.83
N ALA A 33 -7.73 -4.45 10.05
CA ALA A 33 -8.33 -3.73 8.92
C ALA A 33 -9.13 -2.51 9.37
N HIS A 34 -9.95 -2.67 10.41
CA HIS A 34 -10.71 -1.55 10.99
C HIS A 34 -9.78 -0.48 11.57
N ALA A 35 -8.75 -0.88 12.32
CA ALA A 35 -7.76 0.06 12.85
C ALA A 35 -7.00 0.81 11.74
N LEU A 36 -6.73 0.14 10.62
CA LEU A 36 -6.17 0.79 9.43
C LEU A 36 -7.15 1.82 8.85
N VAL A 37 -8.42 1.47 8.68
CA VAL A 37 -9.46 2.39 8.19
C VAL A 37 -9.57 3.61 9.11
N ASP A 38 -9.60 3.43 10.43
CA ASP A 38 -9.66 4.54 11.40
C ASP A 38 -8.49 5.52 11.23
N VAL A 39 -7.27 5.01 11.09
CA VAL A 39 -6.06 5.83 10.86
C VAL A 39 -6.15 6.57 9.52
N LEU A 40 -6.59 5.88 8.45
CA LEU A 40 -6.77 6.49 7.14
C LEU A 40 -7.84 7.59 7.18
N THR A 41 -8.97 7.34 7.83
CA THR A 41 -10.06 8.31 8.01
C THR A 41 -9.54 9.54 8.74
N SER A 42 -8.79 9.37 9.83
CA SER A 42 -8.19 10.49 10.57
C SER A 42 -7.21 11.31 9.72
N ILE A 43 -6.37 10.64 8.91
CA ILE A 43 -5.35 11.33 8.11
C ILE A 43 -5.97 12.02 6.89
N LEU A 44 -6.82 11.32 6.15
CA LEU A 44 -7.36 11.78 4.85
C LEU A 44 -8.39 12.91 5.01
N HIS A 45 -9.11 12.94 6.14
CA HIS A 45 -10.03 14.04 6.45
C HIS A 45 -9.33 15.27 7.06
N ASP A 46 -8.07 15.17 7.45
CA ASP A 46 -7.29 16.35 7.84
C ASP A 46 -6.88 17.13 6.58
N HIS A 47 -7.59 18.23 6.32
CA HIS A 47 -7.36 19.08 5.15
C HIS A 47 -5.96 19.70 5.07
N THR A 48 -5.23 19.78 6.19
CA THR A 48 -3.86 20.28 6.20
C THR A 48 -2.87 19.15 5.89
N LEU A 49 -3.09 17.97 6.45
CA LEU A 49 -2.21 16.83 6.29
C LEU A 49 -2.38 16.15 4.93
N ALA A 50 -3.63 15.94 4.50
CA ALA A 50 -3.99 15.27 3.26
C ALA A 50 -4.24 16.24 2.09
N GLU A 51 -3.73 17.47 2.15
CA GLU A 51 -3.89 18.46 1.08
C GLU A 51 -3.48 17.87 -0.29
N ASN A 52 -4.37 17.90 -1.28
CA ASN A 52 -4.15 17.34 -2.63
C ASN A 52 -3.87 15.82 -2.68
N VAL A 53 -4.13 15.08 -1.61
CA VAL A 53 -4.05 13.61 -1.61
C VAL A 53 -5.34 13.03 -2.15
N THR A 54 -5.26 12.39 -3.31
CA THR A 54 -6.40 11.75 -3.99
C THR A 54 -6.23 10.23 -4.13
N THR A 55 -5.02 9.73 -3.92
CA THR A 55 -4.65 8.33 -4.16
C THR A 55 -4.03 7.70 -2.93
N VAL A 56 -4.48 6.49 -2.61
CA VAL A 56 -3.96 5.60 -1.58
C VAL A 56 -3.39 4.36 -2.25
N TRP A 57 -2.10 4.13 -2.04
CA TRP A 57 -1.34 3.04 -2.62
C TRP A 57 -1.17 1.89 -1.61
N PHE A 58 -1.62 0.70 -1.96
CA PHE A 58 -1.55 -0.48 -1.13
C PHE A 58 -0.32 -1.35 -1.46
N ALA A 59 0.71 -1.24 -0.62
CA ALA A 59 1.89 -2.09 -0.67
C ALA A 59 1.73 -3.25 0.33
N SER A 60 1.43 -4.46 -0.18
CA SER A 60 1.17 -5.63 0.64
C SER A 60 1.75 -6.90 0.01
N ASP A 61 1.92 -7.94 0.84
CA ASP A 61 2.16 -9.31 0.40
C ASP A 61 0.87 -10.04 -0.03
N TYR A 62 -0.29 -9.39 0.05
CA TYR A 62 -1.56 -9.86 -0.48
C TYR A 62 -1.48 -10.10 -2.01
N PRO A 63 -1.89 -11.29 -2.52
CA PRO A 63 -1.57 -11.74 -3.87
C PRO A 63 -2.59 -11.34 -4.96
N TYR A 64 -3.67 -10.65 -4.60
CA TYR A 64 -4.68 -10.20 -5.55
C TYR A 64 -4.68 -8.67 -5.67
N PRO A 65 -5.12 -8.13 -6.82
CA PRO A 65 -5.29 -6.68 -6.95
C PRO A 65 -6.21 -6.10 -5.88
N ILE A 66 -5.84 -4.95 -5.33
CA ILE A 66 -6.64 -4.26 -4.33
C ILE A 66 -7.87 -3.61 -4.95
N ALA A 67 -7.73 -3.04 -6.14
CA ALA A 67 -8.82 -2.40 -6.86
C ALA A 67 -9.83 -3.45 -7.33
N ARG A 68 -11.12 -3.22 -7.04
CA ARG A 68 -12.21 -4.08 -7.51
C ARG A 68 -12.37 -3.92 -9.01
N ARG A 69 -11.86 -4.88 -9.80
CA ARG A 69 -12.26 -5.05 -11.20
C ARG A 69 -13.71 -5.54 -11.27
N THR A 70 -14.45 -5.11 -12.28
CA THR A 70 -15.84 -5.52 -12.52
C THR A 70 -15.97 -7.05 -12.49
N ALA A 71 -17.08 -7.54 -11.93
CA ALA A 71 -17.33 -8.93 -11.52
C ALA A 71 -17.21 -10.01 -12.62
N THR A 72 -16.89 -9.65 -13.86
CA THR A 72 -16.79 -10.55 -15.01
C THR A 72 -15.42 -11.21 -15.18
N ASN A 73 -14.38 -10.70 -14.53
CA ASN A 73 -13.05 -11.31 -14.57
C ASN A 73 -12.73 -11.98 -13.23
N ARG A 74 -12.57 -13.32 -13.25
CA ARG A 74 -11.93 -14.05 -12.14
C ARG A 74 -10.67 -13.30 -11.71
N ARG A 75 -10.53 -13.04 -10.42
CA ARG A 75 -9.32 -12.46 -9.82
C ARG A 75 -8.16 -13.43 -10.07
N LEU A 76 -7.44 -13.23 -11.16
CA LEU A 76 -6.20 -13.96 -11.42
C LEU A 76 -5.19 -13.45 -10.40
N ALA A 77 -4.62 -14.35 -9.61
CA ALA A 77 -3.53 -14.01 -8.70
C ALA A 77 -2.40 -13.37 -9.53
N VAL A 78 -2.09 -12.11 -9.24
CA VAL A 78 -0.99 -11.39 -9.90
C VAL A 78 0.23 -11.66 -9.04
N ALA A 79 0.86 -12.82 -9.25
CA ALA A 79 2.11 -13.29 -8.66
C ALA A 79 2.42 -12.78 -7.23
N ALA A 80 2.35 -13.67 -6.22
CA ALA A 80 2.70 -13.33 -4.84
C ALA A 80 4.03 -12.55 -4.76
N LYS A 81 3.97 -11.30 -4.27
CA LYS A 81 5.13 -10.40 -4.16
C LYS A 81 6.16 -10.88 -3.14
N SER A 82 5.80 -11.87 -2.31
CA SER A 82 6.69 -12.56 -1.39
C SER A 82 6.60 -14.07 -1.61
N GLY A 83 7.73 -14.72 -1.91
CA GLY A 83 7.81 -16.19 -2.06
C GLY A 83 7.56 -16.99 -0.78
N THR A 84 7.39 -16.30 0.36
CA THR A 84 7.16 -16.89 1.68
C THR A 84 5.68 -16.89 2.09
N PHE A 85 4.81 -16.13 1.42
CA PHE A 85 3.39 -16.11 1.73
C PHE A 85 2.67 -17.29 1.06
N ARG A 86 2.58 -18.42 1.79
CA ARG A 86 2.01 -19.68 1.32
C ARG A 86 0.63 -19.99 1.93
N ASP A 87 0.31 -19.35 3.05
CA ASP A 87 -0.89 -19.63 3.86
C ASP A 87 -1.89 -18.46 3.77
N PHE A 88 -2.31 -18.15 2.55
CA PHE A 88 -3.40 -17.20 2.32
C PHE A 88 -4.74 -17.86 2.63
N GLU A 89 -5.44 -17.32 3.62
CA GLU A 89 -6.73 -17.83 4.10
C GLU A 89 -7.87 -16.83 3.88
N ILE A 90 -9.11 -17.30 4.07
CA ILE A 90 -10.33 -16.47 3.92
C ILE A 90 -10.29 -15.20 4.77
N ARG A 91 -9.65 -15.24 5.95
CA ARG A 91 -9.51 -14.08 6.85
C ARG A 91 -8.71 -12.93 6.24
N HIS A 92 -7.74 -13.24 5.40
CA HIS A 92 -6.98 -12.20 4.69
C HIS A 92 -7.85 -11.50 3.65
N GLU A 93 -8.70 -12.28 2.96
CA GLU A 93 -9.67 -11.73 2.02
C GLU A 93 -10.69 -10.84 2.72
N GLU A 94 -11.26 -11.32 3.84
CA GLU A 94 -12.22 -10.57 4.65
C GLU A 94 -11.63 -9.24 5.13
N ALA A 95 -10.40 -9.25 5.64
CA ALA A 95 -9.71 -8.05 6.09
C ALA A 95 -9.43 -7.06 4.96
N VAL A 96 -9.05 -7.55 3.77
CA VAL A 96 -8.88 -6.68 2.60
C VAL A 96 -10.23 -6.17 2.08
N ASP A 97 -11.32 -6.95 2.20
CA ASP A 97 -12.65 -6.50 1.83
C ASP A 97 -13.18 -5.40 2.77
N VAL A 98 -12.86 -5.44 4.07
CA VAL A 98 -13.11 -4.31 4.99
C VAL A 98 -12.44 -3.04 4.46
N LEU A 99 -11.16 -3.12 4.11
CA LEU A 99 -10.43 -1.98 3.56
C LEU A 99 -11.06 -1.49 2.24
N ARG A 100 -11.39 -2.39 1.31
CA ARG A 100 -12.01 -2.02 0.03
C ARG A 100 -13.35 -1.33 0.22
N SER A 101 -14.19 -1.87 1.11
CA SER A 101 -15.52 -1.31 1.37
C SER A 101 -15.48 0.09 1.99
N ALA A 102 -14.39 0.45 2.68
CA ALA A 102 -14.19 1.83 3.11
C ALA A 102 -14.05 2.80 1.92
N PHE A 103 -13.52 2.36 0.76
CA PHE A 103 -13.36 3.18 -0.45
C PHE A 103 -14.51 3.01 -1.47
N ASP A 104 -15.47 2.12 -1.22
CA ASP A 104 -16.66 1.99 -2.07
C ASP A 104 -17.58 3.22 -1.90
N GLN A 105 -18.57 3.36 -2.80
CA GLN A 105 -19.57 4.42 -2.69
C GLN A 105 -20.26 4.38 -1.33
N GLN A 106 -20.39 5.53 -0.66
CA GLN A 106 -20.91 5.67 0.72
C GLN A 106 -20.01 5.08 1.82
N GLY A 107 -18.81 4.60 1.48
CA GLY A 107 -17.78 4.24 2.44
C GLY A 107 -17.18 5.46 3.13
N GLU A 108 -16.48 5.23 4.24
CA GLU A 108 -15.84 6.30 5.03
C GLU A 108 -14.77 7.07 4.25
N LEU A 109 -14.15 6.41 3.27
CA LEU A 109 -13.10 6.92 2.40
C LEU A 109 -13.59 7.06 0.95
N ASP A 110 -14.91 7.25 0.76
CA ASP A 110 -15.49 7.61 -0.53
C ASP A 110 -14.84 8.91 -1.07
N GLY A 111 -14.48 8.91 -2.35
CA GLY A 111 -13.80 10.02 -3.02
C GLY A 111 -12.28 9.90 -3.14
N TRP A 112 -11.64 8.97 -2.43
CA TRP A 112 -10.22 8.64 -2.65
C TRP A 112 -10.07 7.38 -3.52
N LYS A 113 -9.01 7.33 -4.32
CA LYS A 113 -8.69 6.14 -5.13
C LYS A 113 -7.82 5.18 -4.31
N LEU A 114 -8.28 3.94 -4.10
CA LEU A 114 -7.44 2.84 -3.63
C LEU A 114 -6.82 2.12 -4.83
N THR A 115 -5.49 2.01 -4.87
CA THR A 115 -4.73 1.40 -5.97
C THR A 115 -3.55 0.58 -5.45
N ASP A 116 -2.96 -0.23 -6.31
CA ASP A 116 -1.71 -0.93 -6.03
C ASP A 116 -0.84 -1.06 -7.28
N PHE A 117 0.29 -1.73 -7.11
CA PHE A 117 1.19 -1.97 -8.23
C PHE A 117 0.52 -2.75 -9.38
N ALA A 118 -0.36 -3.71 -9.07
CA ALA A 118 -1.01 -4.54 -10.09
C ALA A 118 -1.89 -3.70 -11.02
N GLU A 119 -2.65 -2.75 -10.48
CA GLU A 119 -3.45 -1.80 -11.27
C GLU A 119 -2.55 -0.80 -12.03
N SER A 120 -1.46 -0.35 -11.42
CA SER A 120 -0.56 0.67 -12.01
C SER A 120 0.16 0.22 -13.29
N ILE A 121 0.24 -1.09 -13.53
CA ILE A 121 0.95 -1.68 -14.68
C ILE A 121 0.03 -2.26 -15.77
N GLU A 122 -1.30 -2.21 -15.59
CA GLU A 122 -2.26 -2.86 -16.50
C GLU A 122 -2.21 -2.31 -17.93
N ASP A 123 -1.82 -1.04 -18.10
CA ASP A 123 -1.75 -0.35 -19.39
C ASP A 123 -0.36 -0.40 -20.06
N VAL A 124 0.64 -1.08 -19.46
CA VAL A 124 2.01 -1.03 -19.98
C VAL A 124 2.27 -2.08 -21.05
N ARG A 125 2.26 -1.59 -22.29
CA ARG A 125 2.73 -2.29 -23.49
C ARG A 125 4.21 -2.67 -23.36
N ASN A 126 4.46 -3.97 -23.18
CA ASN A 126 5.60 -4.76 -23.67
C ASN A 126 7.07 -4.39 -23.36
N VAL A 127 7.43 -3.25 -22.74
CA VAL A 127 8.87 -2.91 -22.59
C VAL A 127 9.50 -3.49 -21.31
N ASP A 128 8.75 -3.55 -20.21
CA ASP A 128 9.28 -3.96 -18.89
C ASP A 128 8.70 -5.31 -18.41
N HIS A 129 7.96 -6.04 -19.24
CA HIS A 129 7.19 -7.23 -18.84
C HIS A 129 8.04 -8.28 -18.09
N ASP A 130 9.23 -8.60 -18.60
CA ASP A 130 10.11 -9.60 -17.99
C ASP A 130 10.69 -9.13 -16.65
N LEU A 131 10.90 -7.81 -16.50
CA LEU A 131 11.38 -7.20 -15.27
C LEU A 131 10.27 -7.12 -14.21
N LEU A 132 9.05 -6.77 -14.62
CA LEU A 132 7.88 -6.67 -13.75
C LEU A 132 7.30 -8.04 -13.38
N ALA A 133 7.72 -9.11 -14.05
CA ALA A 133 7.41 -10.48 -13.66
C ALA A 133 8.23 -10.97 -12.45
N ASP A 134 9.30 -10.27 -12.07
CA ASP A 134 10.14 -10.62 -10.91
C ASP A 134 9.56 -10.05 -9.60
N PRO A 135 9.13 -10.89 -8.64
CA PRO A 135 8.57 -10.41 -7.37
C PRO A 135 9.53 -9.56 -6.53
N GLY A 136 10.84 -9.81 -6.63
CA GLY A 136 11.88 -9.01 -5.98
C GLY A 136 11.97 -7.60 -6.56
N VAL A 137 11.82 -7.46 -7.88
CA VAL A 137 11.70 -6.15 -8.54
C VAL A 137 10.45 -5.42 -8.05
N LEU A 138 9.30 -6.10 -8.03
CA LEU A 138 8.04 -5.51 -7.53
C LEU A 138 8.19 -5.01 -6.08
N GLY A 139 8.83 -5.80 -5.21
CA GLY A 139 9.15 -5.38 -3.84
C GLY A 139 10.09 -4.17 -3.79
N ILE A 140 11.10 -4.09 -4.66
CA ILE A 140 11.97 -2.90 -4.74
C ILE A 140 11.18 -1.68 -5.18
N LEU A 141 10.27 -1.82 -6.15
CA LEU A 141 9.46 -0.70 -6.63
C LEU A 141 8.47 -0.23 -5.56
N ASP A 142 7.73 -1.13 -4.91
CA ASP A 142 6.84 -0.76 -3.80
C ASP A 142 7.61 -0.03 -2.69
N LYS A 143 8.86 -0.44 -2.42
CA LYS A 143 9.71 0.24 -1.42
C LYS A 143 10.06 1.66 -1.83
N LEU A 144 10.45 1.87 -3.09
CA LEU A 144 10.79 3.20 -3.59
C LEU A 144 9.54 4.10 -3.60
N VAL A 145 8.40 3.60 -4.09
CA VAL A 145 7.12 4.31 -4.01
C VAL A 145 6.77 4.67 -2.55
N SER A 146 7.00 3.76 -1.60
CA SER A 146 6.76 4.02 -0.17
C SER A 146 7.67 5.10 0.43
N ILE A 147 8.95 5.14 0.02
CA ILE A 147 9.90 6.17 0.48
C ILE A 147 9.49 7.55 -0.03
N GLU A 148 8.99 7.61 -1.26
CA GLU A 148 8.70 8.84 -1.98
C GLU A 148 7.30 9.41 -1.69
N ALA A 149 6.42 8.65 -1.06
CA ALA A 149 5.05 9.05 -0.73
C ALA A 149 4.99 10.25 0.23
N ASN A 150 3.96 11.09 0.10
CA ASN A 150 3.76 12.21 1.03
C ASN A 150 3.39 11.72 2.43
N LEU A 151 2.53 10.71 2.49
CA LEU A 151 2.08 10.07 3.72
C LEU A 151 2.37 8.58 3.67
N PHE A 152 2.77 8.02 4.82
CA PHE A 152 3.08 6.60 4.94
C PHE A 152 2.47 6.03 6.22
N VAL A 153 1.71 4.96 6.08
CA VAL A 153 1.05 4.24 7.17
C VAL A 153 1.57 2.80 7.18
N GLY A 154 2.10 2.37 8.33
CA GLY A 154 2.58 1.00 8.55
C GLY A 154 1.83 0.30 9.67
N GLY A 155 1.81 -1.03 9.68
CA GLY A 155 1.19 -1.76 10.78
C GLY A 155 2.06 -1.82 12.04
N SER A 156 1.41 -1.87 13.20
CA SER A 156 2.05 -2.14 14.49
C SER A 156 2.67 -3.53 14.51
N SER A 157 3.39 -3.87 15.59
CA SER A 157 3.89 -5.24 15.75
C SER A 157 2.80 -6.31 15.90
N ARG A 158 1.57 -5.89 16.22
CA ARG A 158 0.40 -6.77 16.30
C ARG A 158 -0.23 -6.94 14.92
N CYS A 159 -0.34 -5.87 14.16
CA CYS A 159 -1.05 -5.87 12.88
C CYS A 159 -0.17 -5.99 11.64
N ALA A 160 1.15 -6.03 11.77
CA ALA A 160 2.05 -6.32 10.67
C ALA A 160 3.34 -7.00 11.12
N ARG A 161 3.92 -7.79 10.22
CA ARG A 161 5.27 -8.35 10.42
C ARG A 161 6.30 -7.22 10.51
N LYS A 162 7.07 -7.20 11.61
CA LYS A 162 8.33 -6.43 11.67
C LYS A 162 9.25 -6.92 10.55
N SER A 163 9.47 -6.08 9.55
CA SER A 163 10.25 -6.45 8.37
C SER A 163 11.39 -5.46 8.15
N SER A 164 12.50 -5.98 7.61
CA SER A 164 13.59 -5.12 7.11
C SER A 164 13.09 -4.18 6.01
N PHE A 165 12.03 -4.54 5.29
CA PHE A 165 11.36 -3.68 4.33
C PHE A 165 10.81 -2.42 4.99
N THR A 166 9.91 -2.55 5.98
CA THR A 166 9.32 -1.39 6.66
C THR A 166 10.41 -0.53 7.30
N LYS A 167 11.42 -1.15 7.91
CA LYS A 167 12.57 -0.44 8.47
C LYS A 167 13.31 0.38 7.41
N GLN A 168 13.61 -0.22 6.26
CA GLN A 168 14.30 0.48 5.17
C GLN A 168 13.48 1.64 4.59
N VAL A 169 12.15 1.48 4.51
CA VAL A 169 11.26 2.59 4.12
C VAL A 169 11.36 3.73 5.13
N ILE A 170 11.19 3.42 6.42
CA ILE A 170 11.26 4.41 7.50
C ILE A 170 12.63 5.10 7.52
N ASP A 171 13.73 4.35 7.44
CA ASP A 171 15.09 4.89 7.43
C ASP A 171 15.34 5.80 6.21
N GLY A 172 14.81 5.41 5.03
CA GLY A 172 14.83 6.23 3.81
C GLY A 172 14.05 7.53 3.97
N ARG A 173 12.82 7.46 4.47
CA ARG A 173 11.95 8.62 4.73
C ARG A 173 12.58 9.56 5.77
N GLN A 174 13.14 9.01 6.85
CA GLN A 174 13.82 9.80 7.88
C GLN A 174 15.05 10.54 7.32
N SER A 175 15.79 9.89 6.41
CA SER A 175 16.93 10.50 5.74
C SER A 175 16.50 11.68 4.88
N GLU A 176 15.40 11.55 4.13
CA GLU A 176 14.84 12.65 3.32
C GLU A 176 14.28 13.78 4.19
N TRP A 177 13.58 13.42 5.27
CA TRP A 177 13.07 14.37 6.25
C TRP A 177 14.17 15.25 6.83
N ASN A 178 15.32 14.65 7.15
CA ASN A 178 16.44 15.36 7.78
C ASN A 178 17.25 16.22 6.80
N LYS A 179 17.20 15.93 5.49
CA LYS A 179 17.99 16.66 4.47
C LYS A 179 17.36 17.97 4.03
N SER A 180 16.05 18.17 4.22
CA SER A 180 15.28 19.20 3.51
C SER A 180 14.45 20.10 4.43
N ARG A 181 14.58 21.43 4.28
CA ARG A 181 13.60 22.41 4.84
C ARG A 181 12.29 22.46 4.03
N GLN A 182 12.21 21.72 2.92
CA GLN A 182 11.08 21.64 1.98
C GLN A 182 10.77 20.17 1.66
N SER A 183 10.79 19.30 2.68
CA SER A 183 10.44 17.89 2.47
C SER A 183 8.98 17.83 2.00
N ARG A 184 8.72 17.11 0.90
CA ARG A 184 7.34 16.79 0.49
C ARG A 184 6.67 15.78 1.43
N LEU A 185 7.47 15.10 2.26
CA LEU A 185 6.98 14.17 3.25
C LEU A 185 6.20 14.98 4.28
N ARG A 186 5.04 14.46 4.67
CA ARG A 186 4.16 15.06 5.67
C ARG A 186 4.14 14.25 6.97
N ASN A 187 4.62 13.01 6.90
CA ASN A 187 5.00 12.21 8.05
C ASN A 187 6.24 11.36 7.72
N VAL A 188 6.89 10.80 8.75
CA VAL A 188 7.85 9.70 8.52
C VAL A 188 7.10 8.38 8.50
N VAL A 189 6.23 8.15 9.47
CA VAL A 189 5.33 6.98 9.53
C VAL A 189 4.23 7.26 10.55
N ASP A 190 3.00 6.91 10.20
CA ASP A 190 1.90 6.67 11.14
C ASP A 190 1.64 5.17 11.26
N ILE A 191 1.13 4.74 12.42
CA ILE A 191 0.99 3.32 12.75
C ILE A 191 -0.46 2.99 13.03
N PHE A 192 -0.94 1.87 12.49
CA PHE A 192 -2.24 1.28 12.82
C PHE A 192 -2.10 -0.01 13.65
N GLY A 193 -3.07 -0.23 14.54
CA GLY A 193 -3.20 -1.43 15.39
C GLY A 193 -2.21 -1.56 16.52
#